data_AF-A0AAU7TRQ6-F1
#
_entry.id   AF-A0AAU7TRQ6-F1
#
_cell.length_a   1.000
_cell.length_b   1.000
_cell.length_c   1.000
_cell.angle_alpha   90.00
_cell.angle_beta   90.00
_cell.angle_gamma   90.00
#
_symmetry.space_group_name_H-M   'P 1'
#
loop_
_entity.id
_entity.type
_entity.pdbx_description
1 polymer ?
#
loop_
_entity_poly.entity_id
_entity_poly.type
_entity_poly.pdbx_seq_one_letter_code
_entity_poly.pdbx_strand_id
1 'polypeptide(L)'
;MTTTYLQAAAILCGFIGSFVMFSNGYVLKPYPGGMFAPDNYEEIANQISKDNKRIVFMQRFGMLFLCVSFVLQGAALCIST
;
A
#
# COMPACT_ATOMS: atom_id res chain seq x y z
N MET A 1 -6.54 -0.98 30.66
CA MET A 1 -6.91 -2.19 29.89
C MET A 1 -7.34 -1.81 28.47
N THR A 2 -8.40 -1.02 28.30
CA THR A 2 -8.92 -0.56 26.99
C THR A 2 -7.90 0.17 26.12
N THR A 3 -7.10 1.08 26.69
CA THR A 3 -6.04 1.82 25.97
C THR A 3 -4.91 0.90 25.47
N THR A 4 -4.55 -0.13 26.23
CA THR A 4 -3.52 -1.12 25.84
C THR A 4 -3.96 -1.92 24.62
N TYR A 5 -5.20 -2.39 24.58
CA TYR A 5 -5.75 -3.11 23.42
C TYR A 5 -5.85 -2.21 22.19
N LEU A 6 -6.22 -0.94 22.36
CA LEU A 6 -6.29 0.03 21.27
C LEU A 6 -4.91 0.33 20.65
N GLN A 7 -3.89 0.48 21.49
CA GLN A 7 -2.51 0.65 21.05
C GLN A 7 -1.97 -0.60 20.33
N ALA A 8 -2.24 -1.80 20.86
CA ALA A 8 -1.85 -3.05 20.22
C ALA A 8 -2.49 -3.21 18.83
N ALA A 9 -3.79 -2.91 18.71
CA ALA A 9 -4.50 -2.93 17.43
C ALA A 9 -3.93 -1.90 16.44
N ALA A 10 -3.57 -0.72 16.93
CA ALA A 10 -2.96 0.31 16.09
C ALA A 10 -1.58 -0.10 15.58
N ILE A 11 -0.72 -0.69 16.43
CA ILE A 11 0.60 -1.18 16.03
C ILE A 11 0.47 -2.29 14.98
N LEU A 12 -0.46 -3.24 15.18
CA LEU A 12 -0.70 -4.32 14.21
C LEU A 12 -1.18 -3.76 12.86
N CYS A 13 -2.14 -2.84 12.87
CA CYS A 13 -2.59 -2.18 11.64
C CYS A 13 -1.45 -1.41 10.96
N GLY A 14 -0.63 -0.71 11.74
CA GLY A 14 0.51 0.07 11.24
C GLY A 14 1.57 -0.83 10.60
N PHE A 15 1.87 -1.97 11.24
CA PHE A 15 2.81 -2.96 10.73
C PHE A 15 2.30 -3.59 9.44
N ILE A 16 1.04 -4.04 9.41
CA ILE A 16 0.44 -4.65 8.21
C ILE A 16 0.41 -3.65 7.05
N GLY A 17 -0.01 -2.41 7.29
CA GLY A 17 -0.03 -1.36 6.28
C GLY A 17 1.35 -1.06 5.72
N SER A 18 2.36 -0.91 6.60
CA SER A 18 3.76 -0.70 6.21
C SER A 18 4.30 -1.88 5.40
N PHE A 19 4.04 -3.11 5.83
CA PHE A 19 4.50 -4.32 5.16
C PHE A 19 3.90 -4.44 3.76
N VAL A 20 2.59 -4.22 3.62
CA VAL A 20 1.90 -4.24 2.31
C VAL A 20 2.49 -3.18 1.38
N MET A 21 2.74 -1.96 1.86
CA MET A 21 3.38 -0.92 1.05
C MET A 21 4.81 -1.28 0.68
N PHE A 22 5.60 -1.84 1.61
CA PHE A 22 6.99 -2.22 1.36
C PHE A 22 7.09 -3.36 0.33
N SER A 23 6.30 -4.43 0.49
CA SER A 23 6.26 -5.55 -0.45
C SER A 23 5.74 -5.16 -1.84
N ASN A 24 4.99 -4.06 -1.94
CA ASN A 24 4.52 -3.52 -3.22
C ASN A 24 5.20 -2.19 -3.56
N GLY A 25 6.33 -1.87 -2.93
CA GLY A 25 7.04 -0.59 -3.08
C GLY A 25 7.93 -0.50 -4.33
N TYR A 26 7.96 -1.55 -5.14
CA TYR A 26 8.77 -1.59 -6.36
C TYR A 26 8.31 -0.53 -7.37
N VAL A 27 9.27 0.03 -8.12
CA VAL A 27 9.02 1.02 -9.18
C VAL A 27 8.07 0.41 -10.22
N LEU A 28 7.04 1.18 -10.62
CA LEU A 28 6.10 0.79 -11.66
C LEU A 28 6.87 0.35 -12.91
N LYS A 29 6.46 -0.78 -13.51
CA LYS A 29 7.10 -1.27 -14.72
C LYS A 29 6.99 -0.19 -15.81
N PRO A 30 8.12 0.24 -16.40
CA PRO A 30 8.11 1.29 -17.41
C PRO A 30 7.38 0.79 -18.66
N TYR A 31 6.53 1.62 -19.24
CA TYR A 31 5.89 1.31 -20.51
C TYR A 31 6.94 1.25 -21.64
N PRO A 32 6.79 0.36 -22.63
CA PRO A 32 7.78 0.14 -23.67
C PRO A 32 7.90 1.27 -24.71
N GLY A 33 7.40 2.48 -24.44
CA GLY A 33 7.26 3.59 -25.41
C GLY A 33 8.55 4.19 -25.98
N GLY A 34 9.72 3.66 -25.63
CA GLY A 34 11.02 4.13 -26.12
C GLY A 34 11.97 3.03 -26.63
N MET A 35 11.56 1.76 -26.60
CA MET A 35 12.31 0.65 -27.18
C MET A 35 11.60 0.18 -28.44
N PHE A 36 12.37 -0.26 -29.45
CA PHE A 36 11.88 -0.84 -30.72
C PHE A 36 10.55 -1.55 -30.50
N ALA A 37 9.47 -1.01 -31.07
CA ALA A 37 8.12 -1.52 -30.84
C ALA A 37 8.10 -3.00 -31.23
N PRO A 38 8.00 -3.93 -30.26
CA PRO A 38 7.89 -5.34 -30.59
C PRO A 38 6.54 -5.56 -31.27
N ASP A 39 6.44 -6.55 -32.15
CA ASP A 39 5.18 -6.87 -32.87
C ASP A 39 3.99 -7.12 -31.90
N ASN A 40 4.28 -7.46 -30.63
CA ASN A 40 3.31 -7.68 -29.54
C ASN A 40 3.19 -6.50 -28.56
N TYR A 41 3.41 -5.26 -29.01
CA TYR A 41 3.39 -4.04 -28.18
C TYR A 41 2.13 -3.92 -27.30
N GLU A 42 0.94 -4.12 -27.87
CA GLU A 42 -0.33 -3.99 -27.14
C GLU A 42 -0.46 -5.01 -26.01
N GLU A 43 0.02 -6.24 -26.22
CA GLU A 43 -0.08 -7.31 -25.24
C GLU A 43 0.85 -7.04 -24.04
N ILE A 44 2.08 -6.61 -24.32
CA ILE A 44 3.07 -6.24 -23.30
C ILE A 44 2.61 -5.00 -22.52
N ALA A 45 2.09 -3.98 -23.21
CA ALA A 45 1.56 -2.78 -22.57
C ALA A 45 0.36 -3.11 -21.66
N ASN A 46 -0.53 -4.01 -22.09
CA ASN A 46 -1.66 -4.46 -21.27
C ASN A 46 -1.22 -5.22 -20.02
N GLN A 47 -0.22 -6.10 -20.13
CA GLN A 47 0.32 -6.82 -18.97
C GLN A 47 0.96 -5.86 -17.97
N ILE A 48 1.79 -4.92 -18.45
CA ILE A 48 2.40 -3.87 -17.63
C ILE A 48 1.33 -3.01 -16.94
N SER A 49 0.28 -2.63 -17.66
CA SER A 49 -0.83 -1.86 -17.10
C SER A 49 -1.56 -2.60 -15.98
N LYS A 50 -1.83 -3.90 -16.17
CA LYS A 50 -2.48 -4.75 -15.15
C LYS A 50 -1.61 -4.88 -13.90
N ASP A 51 -0.32 -5.14 -14.07
CA ASP A 51 0.63 -5.27 -12.96
C ASP A 51 0.74 -3.96 -12.18
N ASN A 52 0.90 -2.83 -12.89
CA ASN A 52 0.98 -1.50 -12.28
C ASN A 52 -0.29 -1.13 -11.54
N LYS A 53 -1.48 -1.43 -12.08
CA LYS A 53 -2.76 -1.23 -11.38
C LYS A 53 -2.83 -2.04 -10.09
N ARG A 54 -2.37 -3.29 -10.10
CA ARG A 54 -2.33 -4.14 -8.91
C ARG A 54 -1.40 -3.58 -7.84
N ILE A 55 -0.21 -3.10 -8.23
CA ILE A 55 0.75 -2.46 -7.32
C ILE A 55 0.13 -1.22 -6.66
N VAL A 56 -0.45 -0.32 -7.46
CA VAL A 56 -1.11 0.89 -6.94
C VAL A 56 -2.28 0.55 -6.03
N PHE A 57 -3.08 -0.47 -6.37
CA PHE A 57 -4.18 -0.91 -5.53
C PHE A 57 -3.68 -1.41 -4.16
N MET A 58 -2.64 -2.24 -4.14
CA MET A 58 -2.05 -2.74 -2.89
C MET A 58 -1.40 -1.62 -2.07
N GLN A 59 -0.73 -0.66 -2.70
CA GLN A 59 -0.19 0.51 -1.99
C GLN A 59 -1.29 1.38 -1.38
N ARG A 60 -2.41 1.60 -2.10
CA ARG A 60 -3.59 2.29 -1.55
C ARG A 60 -4.19 1.54 -0.36
N PHE A 61 -4.25 0.21 -0.45
CA PHE A 61 -4.70 -0.63 0.66
C PHE A 61 -3.79 -0.49 1.87
N GLY A 62 -2.46 -0.56 1.68
CA GLY A 62 -1.50 -0.33 2.75
C GLY A 62 -1.60 1.06 3.39
N MET A 63 -1.80 2.12 2.59
CA MET A 63 -2.06 3.48 3.10
C MET A 63 -3.32 3.56 3.96
N LEU A 64 -4.41 2.89 3.57
CA LEU A 64 -5.63 2.86 4.39
C LEU A 64 -5.37 2.25 5.77
N PHE A 65 -4.62 1.14 5.85
CA PHE A 65 -4.25 0.52 7.12
C PHE A 65 -3.37 1.44 7.99
N LEU A 66 -2.45 2.17 7.38
CA LEU A 66 -1.65 3.18 8.07
C LEU A 66 -2.52 4.32 8.60
N CYS A 67 -3.45 4.85 7.80
CA CYS A 67 -4.37 5.88 8.25
C CYS A 67 -5.21 5.41 9.44
N VAL A 68 -5.77 4.20 9.39
CA VAL A 68 -6.52 3.62 10.51
C VAL A 68 -5.63 3.47 11.74
N SER A 69 -4.38 3.05 11.58
CA SER A 69 -3.40 2.98 12.69
C SER A 69 -3.19 4.34 13.35
N PHE A 70 -2.97 5.41 12.57
CA PHE A 70 -2.77 6.76 13.13
C PHE A 70 -4.02 7.28 13.83
N VAL A 71 -5.22 7.03 13.29
CA VAL A 71 -6.48 7.40 13.94
C VAL A 71 -6.64 6.68 15.28
N LEU A 72 -6.34 5.38 15.34
CA LEU A 72 -6.40 4.61 16.59
C LEU A 72 -5.36 5.10 17.61
N GLN A 73 -4.15 5.46 17.17
CA GLN A 73 -3.13 6.07 18.04
C GLN A 73 -3.60 7.42 18.59
N GLY A 74 -4.18 8.28 17.74
CA GLY A 74 -4.74 9.57 18.17
C GLY A 74 -5.89 9.41 19.17
N ALA A 75 -6.81 8.48 18.91
CA ALA A 75 -7.89 8.16 19.83
C ALA A 75 -7.37 7.64 21.18
N ALA A 76 -6.34 6.79 21.16
CA ALA A 76 -5.70 6.30 22.38
C ALA A 76 -5.11 7.45 23.21
N LEU A 77 -4.47 8.43 22.56
CA LEU A 77 -3.91 9.60 23.21
C LEU A 77 -5.00 10.44 23.88
N CYS A 78 -6.08 10.76 23.15
CA CYS A 78 -7.19 11.56 23.70
C CYS A 78 -7.92 10.89 24.88
N ILE A 79 -7.97 9.55 24.92
CA ILE A 79 -8.57 8.81 26.04
C ILE A 79 -7.62 8.74 27.25
N SER A 80 -6.31 8.81 26.99
CA SER A 80 -5.27 8.73 28.04
C SER A 80 -4.92 10.06 28.70
N THR A 81 -5.31 11.19 28.08
CA THR A 81 -5.27 12.56 28.64
C THR A 81 -6.51 12.87 29.45
#